data_AF-A0A562IIH1-F1
#
_entry.id   AF-A0A562IIH1-F1
#
_cell.length_a   1.000
_cell.length_b   1.000
_cell.length_c   1.000
_cell.angle_alpha   90.00
_cell.angle_beta   90.00
_cell.angle_gamma   90.00
#
_symmetry.space_group_name_H-M   'P 1'
#
loop_
_entity.id
_entity.type
_entity.pdbx_description
1 polymer ?
#
loop_
_entity_poly.entity_id
_entity_poly.type
_entity_poly.pdbx_seq_one_letter_code
_entity_poly.pdbx_strand_id
1 'polypeptide(L)' 'MLYITHDLLSARLLADEVLVLNQGALVERGPTREVIGAARDDYTKLLLDSIPNPFANSR' A
#
# COMPACT_ATOMS: atom_id res chain seq x y z
N MET A 1 16.19 0.55 8.02
CA MET A 1 15.11 1.09 8.88
C MET A 1 13.88 0.24 8.65
N LEU A 2 13.14 -0.14 9.70
CA LEU A 2 11.88 -0.89 9.57
C LEU A 2 10.75 0.01 10.03
N TYR A 3 9.77 0.23 9.14
CA TYR A 3 8.58 1.06 9.40
C TYR A 3 7.34 0.19 9.20
N ILE A 4 6.44 0.18 10.19
CA ILE A 4 5.23 -0.64 10.20
C ILE A 4 4.02 0.29 10.30
N THR A 5 3.11 0.18 9.35
CA THR A 5 1.88 0.97 9.29
C THR A 5 0.78 0.16 8.59
N HIS A 6 -0.46 0.58 8.80
CA HIS A 6 -1.62 0.11 8.03
C HIS A 6 -1.94 1.03 6.84
N ASP A 7 -1.29 2.20 6.76
CA ASP A 7 -1.50 3.19 5.70
C ASP A 7 -0.40 3.12 4.63
N LEU A 8 -0.79 2.75 3.41
CA LEU A 8 0.12 2.64 2.28
C LEU A 8 0.62 4.01 1.78
N LEU A 9 -0.09 5.12 2.02
CA LEU A 9 0.41 6.46 1.67
C LEU A 9 1.59 6.87 2.53
N SER A 10 1.50 6.65 3.85
CA SER A 10 2.62 6.88 4.76
C SER A 10 3.82 5.99 4.42
N ALA A 11 3.57 4.72 4.09
CA ALA A 11 4.61 3.81 3.62
C ALA A 11 5.28 4.32 2.32
N ARG A 12 4.49 4.91 1.40
CA ARG A 12 4.99 5.49 0.15
C ARG A 12 6.05 6.56 0.34
N LEU A 13 5.90 7.37 1.39
CA LEU A 13 6.76 8.52 1.66
C LEU A 13 8.07 8.13 2.37
N LEU A 14 8.08 7.00 3.07
CA LEU A 14 9.13 6.63 4.01
C LEU A 14 9.91 5.37 3.62
N ALA A 15 9.35 4.50 2.76
CA ALA A 15 9.91 3.20 2.45
C ALA A 15 10.25 3.05 0.96
N ASP A 16 11.42 2.46 0.66
CA ASP A 16 11.84 2.08 -0.69
C ASP A 16 11.21 0.75 -1.15
N GLU A 17 10.99 -0.17 -0.20
CA GLU A 17 10.39 -1.48 -0.39
C GLU A 17 9.23 -1.69 0.61
N VAL A 18 8.15 -2.31 0.16
CA VAL A 18 6.95 -2.57 0.97
C VAL A 18 6.67 -4.06 1.01
N LEU A 19 6.26 -4.53 2.20
CA LEU A 19 5.74 -5.87 2.45
C LEU A 19 4.32 -5.72 2.98
N VAL A 20 3.36 -6.39 2.34
CA VAL A 20 1.96 -6.43 2.77
C VAL A 20 1.70 -7.76 3.44
N LEU A 21 1.23 -7.69 4.67
CA LEU A 21 0.84 -8.85 5.47
C LEU A 21 -0.68 -8.90 5.60
N ASN A 22 -1.26 -10.09 5.43
CA ASN A 22 -2.67 -10.35 5.70
C ASN A 22 -2.81 -11.67 6.45
N GLN A 23 -3.55 -11.68 7.57
CA GLN A 23 -3.76 -12.88 8.39
C GLN A 23 -2.46 -13.63 8.76
N GLY A 24 -1.37 -12.89 9.01
CA GLY A 24 -0.06 -13.48 9.34
C GLY A 24 0.72 -14.05 8.16
N ALA A 25 0.23 -13.90 6.93
CA ALA A 25 0.92 -14.31 5.71
C ALA A 25 1.42 -13.09 4.92
N LEU A 26 2.60 -13.22 4.30
CA LEU A 26 3.10 -12.25 3.32
C LEU A 26 2.35 -12.45 2.02
N VAL A 27 1.51 -11.48 1.66
CA VAL A 27 0.68 -11.55 0.44
C VAL A 27 1.31 -10.80 -0.73
N GLU A 28 2.06 -9.73 -0.45
CA GLU A 28 2.75 -8.98 -1.50
C GLU A 28 4.05 -8.37 -0.99
N ARG A 29 5.05 -8.29 -1.86
CA ARG A 29 6.35 -7.69 -1.57
C ARG A 29 6.96 -7.12 -2.83
N GLY A 30 7.55 -5.93 -2.73
CA GLY A 30 8.33 -5.36 -3.81
C GLY A 30 8.64 -3.88 -3.62
N PRO A 31 9.22 -3.24 -4.64
CA PRO A 31 9.47 -1.81 -4.64
C PRO A 31 8.16 -1.06 -4.39
N THR A 32 8.21 -0.04 -3.53
CA THR A 32 7.02 0.73 -3.12
C THR A 32 6.22 1.26 -4.31
N ARG A 33 6.91 1.70 -5.37
CA ARG A 33 6.28 2.21 -6.60
C ARG A 33 5.50 1.13 -7.36
N GLU A 34 5.95 -0.11 -7.30
CA GLU A 34 5.29 -1.24 -7.97
C GLU A 34 4.11 -1.74 -7.14
N VAL A 35 4.31 -1.96 -5.84
CA VAL A 35 3.26 -2.45 -4.94
C VAL A 35 2.08 -1.47 -4.87
N ILE A 36 2.36 -0.16 -4.87
CA ILE A 36 1.30 0.88 -4.81
C ILE A 36 0.76 1.24 -6.19
N GLY A 37 1.60 1.22 -7.24
CA GLY A 37 1.21 1.65 -8.59
C GLY A 37 0.61 0.54 -9.45
N ALA A 38 0.91 -0.71 -9.14
CA ALA A 38 0.52 -1.90 -9.90
C ALA A 38 0.35 -3.11 -8.95
N ALA A 39 -0.41 -2.91 -7.87
CA ALA A 39 -0.72 -3.96 -6.89
C ALA A 39 -1.25 -5.22 -7.58
N ARG A 40 -0.62 -6.36 -7.25
CA ARG A 40 -0.98 -7.65 -7.85
C ARG A 40 -1.98 -8.42 -6.99
N ASP A 41 -1.82 -8.36 -5.67
CA ASP A 41 -2.68 -9.06 -4.73
C ASP A 41 -4.00 -8.30 -4.53
N ASP A 42 -5.10 -9.04 -4.41
CA ASP A 42 -6.43 -8.44 -4.27
C ASP A 42 -6.61 -7.73 -2.94
N TYR A 43 -5.96 -8.21 -1.87
CA TYR A 43 -5.95 -7.53 -0.58
C TYR A 43 -5.20 -6.20 -0.65
N THR A 44 -4.05 -6.16 -1.33
CA THR A 44 -3.32 -4.89 -1.54
C THR A 44 -4.15 -3.90 -2.34
N LYS A 45 -4.89 -4.34 -3.37
CA LYS A 45 -5.83 -3.47 -4.11
C LYS A 45 -6.94 -2.92 -3.22
N LEU A 46 -7.55 -3.77 -2.39
CA LEU A 46 -8.58 -3.35 -1.43
C LEU A 46 -8.05 -2.30 -0.43
N LEU A 47 -6.81 -2.46 0.03
CA LEU A 47 -6.16 -1.47 0.89
C LEU A 47 -5.97 -0.14 0.16
N LEU A 48 -5.53 -0.18 -1.10
CA LEU A 48 -5.36 1.03 -1.92
C LEU A 48 -6.69 1.74 -2.21
N ASP A 49 -7.76 0.99 -2.48
CA ASP A 49 -9.11 1.52 -2.71
C ASP A 49 -9.70 2.17 -1.45
N SER A 50 -9.26 1.73 -0.27
CA SER A 50 -9.67 2.29 1.01
C SER A 50 -8.99 3.63 1.34
N ILE A 51 -7.97 4.01 0.57
CA ILE A 51 -7.27 5.28 0.74
C ILE A 51 -8.16 6.40 0.22
N PRO A 52 -8.53 7.39 1.06
CA PRO A 52 -9.30 8.54 0.61
C PRO A 52 -8.52 9.25 -0.49
N ASN A 53 -9.10 9.38 -1.69
CA ASN A 53 -8.54 10.23 -2.72
C ASN A 53 -8.94 11.69 -2.42
N PRO A 54 -8.03 12.54 -1.92
CA PRO A 54 -8.37 13.93 -1.58
C PRO A 54 -8.77 14.75 -2.81
N PHE A 55 -8.55 14.25 -4.03
CA PHE A 55 -8.96 14.88 -5.28
C PHE A 55 -10.25 14.31 -5.87
N ALA A 56 -10.89 13.31 -5.23
CA ALA A 56 -12.11 12.69 -5.76
C ALA A 56 -13.38 13.54 -5.55
N ASN A 57 -13.31 14.65 -4.80
CA ASN A 57 -14.45 15.53 -4.56
C ASN A 57 -14.15 16.99 -4.94
N SER A 58 -13.97 17.23 -6.24
CA SER A 58 -14.22 18.54 -6.87
C SER A 58 -15.38 18.37 -7.85
N ARG A 59 -16.61 18.48 -7.34
CA ARG A 59 -17.83 18.77 -8.11
C ARG A 59 -18.67 19.77 -7.34
#